data_AF-A0A0U4FJ35-F1
#
_entry.id   AF-A0A0U4FJ35-F1
#
_cell.length_a   1.000
_cell.length_b   1.000
_cell.length_c   1.000
_cell.angle_alpha   90.00
_cell.angle_beta   90.00
_cell.angle_gamma   90.00
#
_symmetry.space_group_name_H-M   'P 1'
#
loop_
_entity.id
_entity.type
_entity.pdbx_description
1 polymer ?
#
loop_
_entity_poly.entity_id
_entity_poly.type
_entity_poly.pdbx_seq_one_letter_code
_entity_poly.pdbx_strand_id
1 'polypeptide(L)' 'MSFFDSKANKEVTIMFMNENVRCGNCGGFLNRDDTLFDEQAEVFFCDNDCLDEWADDHFDDIMKQYKRMHIYAG' A
#
# COMPACT_ATOMS: atom_id res chain seq x y z
N MET A 1 -52.82 9.45 -17.62
CA MET A 1 -51.85 9.14 -18.67
C MET A 1 -50.46 9.53 -18.16
N SER A 2 -49.49 8.70 -18.46
CA SER A 2 -48.25 8.42 -17.73
C SER A 2 -47.09 9.43 -17.87
N PHE A 3 -46.03 9.11 -17.09
CA PHE A 3 -44.60 9.43 -17.25
C PHE A 3 -44.05 10.70 -16.62
N PHE A 4 -43.29 10.52 -15.52
CA PHE A 4 -41.88 10.94 -15.46
C PHE A 4 -41.16 10.05 -14.43
N ASP A 5 -40.42 9.07 -14.94
CA ASP A 5 -39.47 8.23 -14.19
C ASP A 5 -38.31 9.08 -13.67
N SER A 6 -38.34 9.44 -12.39
CA SER A 6 -37.14 9.92 -11.68
C SER A 6 -36.31 8.71 -11.26
N LYS A 7 -35.37 8.32 -12.13
CA LYS A 7 -34.28 7.39 -11.79
C LYS A 7 -33.49 7.97 -10.62
N ALA A 8 -33.74 7.44 -9.43
CA ALA A 8 -32.91 7.66 -8.27
C ALA A 8 -31.54 7.01 -8.51
N ASN A 9 -30.57 7.79 -8.98
CA ASN A 9 -29.15 7.46 -8.81
C ASN A 9 -28.85 7.58 -7.32
N LYS A 10 -29.09 6.50 -6.56
CA LYS A 10 -28.52 6.37 -5.22
C LYS A 10 -27.04 6.11 -5.40
N GLU A 11 -26.30 7.19 -5.19
CA GLU A 11 -24.86 7.27 -5.01
C GLU A 11 -24.36 5.99 -4.35
N VAL A 12 -23.48 5.28 -5.05
CA VAL A 12 -22.72 4.19 -4.48
C VAL A 12 -21.83 4.82 -3.41
N THR A 13 -22.28 4.78 -2.16
CA THR A 13 -21.44 5.07 -1.00
C THR A 13 -20.37 3.99 -0.96
N ILE A 14 -19.26 4.25 -1.64
CA ILE A 14 -18.04 3.49 -1.48
C ILE A 14 -17.67 3.69 -0.01
N MET A 15 -17.91 2.67 0.80
CA MET A 15 -17.36 2.59 2.14
C MET A 15 -15.85 2.51 1.95
N PHE A 16 -15.18 3.66 1.98
CA PHE A 16 -13.75 3.71 2.21
C PHE A 16 -13.53 3.08 3.59
N MET A 17 -13.29 1.76 3.61
CA MET A 17 -12.57 1.15 4.71
C MET A 17 -11.21 1.84 4.70
N ASN A 18 -11.10 2.93 5.47
CA ASN A 18 -9.82 3.58 5.75
C ASN A 18 -9.00 2.56 6.55
N GLU A 19 -8.41 1.60 5.84
CA GLU A 19 -7.40 0.70 6.36
C GLU A 19 -6.16 1.55 6.58
N ASN A 20 -6.14 2.21 7.75
CA ASN A 20 -5.01 3.01 8.16
C ASN A 20 -3.85 2.05 8.41
N VAL A 21 -2.84 2.12 7.55
CA VAL A 21 -1.58 1.38 7.70
C VAL A 21 -0.58 2.25 8.44
N ARG A 22 0.52 1.65 8.92
CA ARG A 22 1.60 2.41 9.57
C ARG A 22 2.84 2.41 8.69
N CYS A 23 3.51 3.55 8.63
CA CYS A 23 4.81 3.64 8.00
C CYS A 23 5.80 2.71 8.71
N GLY A 24 6.50 1.86 7.96
CA GLY A 24 7.53 0.97 8.49
C GLY A 24 8.75 1.69 9.06
N ASN A 25 9.04 2.91 8.58
CA ASN A 25 10.14 3.73 9.08
C ASN A 25 9.70 4.63 10.25
N CYS A 26 8.87 5.64 9.97
CA CYS A 26 8.52 6.67 10.96
C CYS A 26 7.36 6.30 11.90
N GLY A 27 6.63 5.20 11.62
CA GLY A 27 5.48 4.77 12.42
C GLY A 27 4.22 5.63 12.30
N GLY A 28 4.21 6.60 11.38
CA GLY A 28 3.05 7.46 11.08
C GLY A 28 1.86 6.67 10.55
N PHE A 29 0.64 7.14 10.81
CA PHE A 29 -0.58 6.56 10.25
C PHE A 29 -0.80 7.08 8.84
N LEU A 30 -1.05 6.16 7.91
CA LEU A 30 -1.16 6.45 6.49
C LEU A 30 -2.42 5.80 5.92
N ASN A 31 -3.03 6.43 4.91
CA ASN A 31 -4.14 5.83 4.18
C ASN A 31 -3.58 4.85 3.14
N ARG A 32 -4.03 3.59 3.14
CA ARG A 32 -3.52 2.55 2.23
C ARG A 32 -3.55 2.91 0.74
N ASP A 33 -4.49 3.75 0.31
CA ASP A 33 -4.64 4.14 -1.09
C ASP A 33 -3.57 5.14 -1.59
N ASP A 34 -2.87 5.83 -0.68
CA ASP A 34 -1.94 6.92 -1.01
C ASP A 34 -0.56 6.68 -0.38
N THR A 35 -0.15 5.42 -0.28
CA THR A 35 1.15 5.02 0.29
C THR A 35 1.98 4.20 -0.65
N LEU A 36 3.28 4.22 -0.43
CA LEU A 36 4.20 3.30 -1.08
C LEU A 36 4.11 1.96 -0.36
N PHE A 37 4.03 0.87 -1.13
CA PHE A 37 4.01 -0.48 -0.60
C PHE A 37 5.17 -1.26 -1.21
N ASP A 38 6.02 -1.83 -0.35
CA ASP A 38 7.06 -2.78 -0.76
C ASP A 38 6.50 -4.20 -0.61
N GLU A 39 6.26 -4.86 -1.76
CA GLU A 39 5.69 -6.22 -1.80
C GLU A 39 6.65 -7.29 -1.26
N GLN A 40 7.96 -7.04 -1.26
CA GLN A 40 8.95 -8.01 -0.81
C GLN A 40 9.07 -8.02 0.72
N ALA A 41 9.02 -6.83 1.30
CA ALA A 41 9.05 -6.64 2.73
C ALA A 41 7.66 -6.76 3.39
N GLU A 42 6.58 -6.63 2.59
CA GLU A 42 5.20 -6.46 3.06
C GLU A 42 5.05 -5.22 3.99
N VAL A 43 5.73 -4.12 3.65
CA VAL A 43 5.78 -2.89 4.46
C VAL A 43 5.25 -1.68 3.68
N PHE A 44 4.58 -0.76 4.39
CA PHE A 44 4.07 0.49 3.84
C PHE A 44 4.93 1.68 4.24
N PHE A 45 5.05 2.68 3.36
CA PHE A 45 5.87 3.87 3.56
C PHE A 45 5.13 5.15 3.22
N CYS A 46 5.52 6.20 3.94
CA CYS A 46 4.93 7.52 3.86
C CYS A 46 5.29 8.23 2.54
N ASP A 47 6.55 8.05 2.13
CA ASP A 47 7.17 8.63 0.94
C ASP A 47 8.44 7.83 0.59
N ASN A 48 9.14 8.25 -0.47
CA ASN A 48 10.37 7.61 -0.90
C ASN A 48 11.50 7.77 0.12
N ASP A 49 11.55 8.88 0.86
CA ASP A 49 12.60 9.10 1.86
C ASP A 49 12.45 8.10 3.03
N CYS A 50 11.21 7.89 3.49
CA CYS A 50 10.82 6.86 4.45
C CYS A 50 11.23 5.45 3.97
N LEU A 51 11.06 5.17 2.67
CA LEU A 51 11.41 3.88 2.07
C LEU A 51 12.93 3.70 2.00
N ASP A 52 13.65 4.70 1.49
CA ASP A 52 15.09 4.65 1.26
C ASP A 52 15.86 4.50 2.59
N GLU A 53 15.48 5.27 3.62
CA GLU A 53 16.08 5.14 4.96
C GLU A 53 15.85 3.75 5.57
N TRP A 54 14.63 3.22 5.44
CA TRP A 54 14.32 1.88 5.93
C TRP A 54 15.06 0.80 5.15
N ALA A 55 15.16 0.95 3.82
CA ALA A 55 15.84 0.02 2.93
C ALA A 55 17.35 -0.01 3.18
N ASP A 56 17.97 1.12 3.51
CA ASP A 56 19.38 1.19 3.90
C ASP A 56 19.64 0.42 5.21
N ASP A 57 18.79 0.60 6.22
CA ASP A 57 18.90 -0.11 7.50
C ASP A 57 18.62 -1.62 7.38
N HIS A 58 17.79 -2.03 6.42
CA HIS A 58 17.39 -3.42 6.21
C HIS A 58 18.05 -4.07 4.97
N PHE A 59 19.03 -3.38 4.36
CA PHE A 59 19.62 -3.75 3.08
C PHE A 59 20.14 -5.19 3.05
N ASP A 60 20.83 -5.62 4.11
CA ASP A 60 21.41 -6.96 4.21
C ASP A 60 20.34 -8.06 4.19
N ASP A 61 19.20 -7.84 4.83
CA ASP A 61 18.13 -8.83 4.92
C ASP A 61 17.27 -8.84 3.65
N ILE A 62 17.01 -7.68 3.08
CA ILE A 62 16.40 -7.52 1.75
C ILE A 62 17.25 -8.26 0.70
N MET A 63 18.57 -8.01 0.69
CA MET A 63 19.50 -8.68 -0.23
C MET A 63 19.57 -10.19 -0.04
N LYS A 64 19.47 -10.70 1.20
CA LYS A 64 19.37 -12.15 1.44
C LYS A 64 18.06 -12.74 0.91
N GLN A 65 16.94 -12.03 1.01
CA GLN A 65 15.66 -12.46 0.45
C GLN A 65 15.73 -12.50 -1.09
N TYR A 66 16.21 -11.41 -1.72
CA TYR A 66 16.43 -11.37 -3.17
C TYR A 66 17.37 -12.47 -3.66
N LYS A 67 18.49 -12.72 -2.97
CA LYS A 67 19.39 -13.82 -3.29
C LYS A 67 18.68 -15.17 -3.25
N ARG A 68 17.81 -15.42 -2.27
CA ARG A 68 17.06 -16.69 -2.19
C ARG A 68 16.06 -16.88 -3.33
N MET A 69 15.39 -15.81 -3.76
CA MET A 69 14.48 -15.88 -4.92
C MET A 69 15.23 -16.14 -6.23
N HIS A 70 16.40 -15.53 -6.43
CA HIS A 70 17.18 -15.69 -7.66
C HIS A 70 17.97 -17.00 -7.75
N ILE A 71 18.06 -17.80 -6.67
CA ILE A 71 18.72 -19.13 -6.72
C ILE A 71 17.78 -20.21 -7.28
N TYR A 72 16.47 -19.97 -7.37
CA TYR A 72 15.48 -20.94 -7.91
C TYR A 72 15.05 -20.66 -9.37
N ALA A 73 15.64 -19.67 -10.03
CA ALA A 73 15.41 -19.39 -11.46
C ALA A 73 16.48 -20.04 -12.37
N GLY A 74 16.94 -21.26 -12.01
CA GLY A 74 17.89 -22.07 -12.76
C GLY A 74 17.36 -23.45 -13.03
#